data_AF-C6BEJ6-F1
#
_entry.id   AF-C6BEJ6-F1
#
_cell.length_a   1.000
_cell.length_b   1.000
_cell.length_c   1.000
_cell.angle_alpha   90.00
_cell.angle_beta   90.00
_cell.angle_gamma   90.00
#
_symmetry.space_group_name_H-M   'P 1'
#
loop_
_entity.id
_entity.type
_entity.pdbx_description
1 polymer ?
#
loop_
_entity_poly.entity_id
_entity_poly.type
_entity_poly.pdbx_seq_one_letter_code
_entity_poly.pdbx_strand_id
1 'polypeptide(L)'
;MPGTDLKITPQLSIPESELVERFVRASGAGGQNINKVSTAVELRFDIAQSPSLPEALRARLLGKRDRRLTDEGVIVIDAQRFRTQDRNRQDARERLAAFIATGLSVPKSRIATKPTRASKTRRLEGKRARRRQAWSLRPPLVGLRASLCAVLTSAGYPAFHACKARRSG
;
A
#
# COMPACT_ATOMS: atom_id res chain seq x y z
N MET A 1 2.84 11.17 46.49
CA MET A 1 1.96 10.16 45.88
C MET A 1 2.43 10.02 44.44
N PRO A 2 3.23 8.99 44.08
CA PRO A 2 3.78 8.92 42.74
C PRO A 2 2.69 8.58 41.72
N GLY A 3 2.88 9.11 40.51
CA GLY A 3 1.93 9.17 39.41
C GLY A 3 1.36 7.83 38.98
N THR A 4 0.19 7.89 38.36
CA THR A 4 -0.53 6.70 37.92
C THR A 4 0.01 6.26 36.57
N ASP A 5 1.01 5.38 36.55
CA ASP A 5 1.60 4.87 35.31
C ASP A 5 0.51 4.37 34.35
N LEU A 6 0.62 4.75 33.07
CA LEU A 6 -0.31 4.30 32.04
C LEU A 6 0.04 2.86 31.64
N LYS A 7 -0.77 1.90 32.11
CA LYS A 7 -0.62 0.48 31.78
C LYS A 7 -1.30 0.17 30.45
N ILE A 8 -0.53 -0.31 29.47
CA ILE A 8 -1.04 -0.66 28.13
C ILE A 8 -1.11 -2.18 27.98
N THR A 9 -0.06 -2.87 28.42
CA THR A 9 -0.02 -4.34 28.53
C THR A 9 0.63 -4.72 29.86
N PRO A 10 0.49 -5.97 30.34
CA PRO A 10 1.12 -6.41 31.60
C PRO A 10 2.64 -6.19 31.64
N GLN A 11 3.28 -6.09 30.47
CA GLN A 11 4.72 -5.91 30.29
C GLN A 11 5.11 -4.49 29.87
N LEU A 12 4.14 -3.61 29.55
CA LEU A 12 4.39 -2.27 29.06
C LEU A 12 3.58 -1.25 29.87
N SER A 13 4.30 -0.52 30.71
CA SER A 13 3.81 0.64 31.46
C SER A 13 4.59 1.88 31.02
N ILE A 14 3.88 2.97 30.75
CA ILE A 14 4.48 4.27 30.45
C ILE A 14 4.34 5.16 31.69
N PRO A 15 5.44 5.67 32.26
CA PRO A 15 5.37 6.55 33.41
C PRO A 15 4.76 7.90 33.01
N GLU A 16 3.99 8.50 33.92
CA GLU A 16 3.38 9.83 33.67
C GLU A 16 4.43 10.93 33.46
N SER A 17 5.67 10.75 33.93
CA SER A 17 6.76 11.70 33.72
C SER A 17 7.15 11.88 32.24
N GLU A 18 6.87 10.88 31.39
CA GLU A 18 7.12 10.95 29.95
C GLU A 18 5.92 11.54 29.18
N LEU A 19 4.78 11.71 29.85
CA LEU A 19 3.54 12.20 29.26
C LEU A 19 3.41 13.69 29.54
N VAL A 20 3.48 14.51 28.49
CA VAL A 20 3.28 15.96 28.62
C VAL A 20 1.83 16.28 28.31
N GLU A 21 1.05 16.52 29.36
CA GLU A 21 -0.36 16.93 29.28
C GLU A 21 -0.45 18.47 29.28
N ARG A 22 -1.05 19.05 28.23
CA ARG A 22 -1.34 20.48 28.14
C ARG A 22 -2.84 20.71 28.09
N PHE A 23 -3.33 21.58 28.96
CA PHE A 23 -4.72 22.00 28.96
C PHE A 23 -4.92 23.19 28.03
N VAL A 24 -5.80 23.04 27.06
CA VAL A 24 -6.12 24.06 26.07
C VAL A 24 -7.60 24.41 26.13
N ARG A 25 -7.95 25.56 25.56
CA ARG A 25 -9.36 25.94 25.38
C ARG A 25 -9.92 25.13 24.21
N ALA A 26 -11.12 24.59 24.35
CA ALA A 26 -11.76 23.84 23.28
C ALA A 26 -12.06 24.77 22.09
N SER A 27 -11.72 24.34 20.87
CA SER A 27 -11.94 25.12 19.67
C SER A 27 -13.36 24.88 19.15
N GLY A 28 -14.30 25.76 19.48
CA GLY A 28 -15.68 25.64 19.00
C GLY A 28 -16.47 26.94 19.07
N ALA A 29 -17.20 27.25 17.98
CA ALA A 29 -18.18 28.33 17.98
C ALA A 29 -19.46 27.83 18.67
N GLY A 30 -19.73 28.31 19.89
CA GLY A 30 -21.09 28.23 20.45
C GLY A 30 -21.18 27.79 21.91
N GLY A 31 -21.38 28.76 22.79
CA GLY A 31 -21.89 28.56 24.14
C GLY A 31 -20.99 29.15 25.23
N GLN A 32 -21.60 29.83 26.21
CA GLN A 32 -20.90 30.52 27.31
C GLN A 32 -19.89 29.64 28.09
N ASN A 33 -20.06 28.31 28.05
CA ASN A 33 -19.20 27.38 28.77
C ASN A 33 -17.87 27.08 28.05
N ILE A 34 -17.82 27.14 26.71
CA ILE A 34 -16.64 26.78 25.90
C ILE A 34 -15.51 27.81 26.09
N ASN A 35 -15.86 29.09 26.25
CA ASN A 35 -14.89 30.17 26.38
C ASN A 35 -14.33 30.33 27.81
N LYS A 36 -15.00 29.76 28.83
CA LYS A 36 -14.63 29.96 30.24
C LYS A 36 -13.74 28.85 30.82
N VAL A 37 -13.85 27.61 30.33
CA VAL A 37 -13.18 26.47 30.97
C VAL A 37 -12.22 25.77 30.00
N SER A 38 -10.96 25.62 30.40
CA SER A 38 -9.92 24.88 29.66
C SER A 38 -10.16 23.37 29.77
N THR A 39 -11.22 22.88 29.12
CA THR A 39 -11.64 21.48 29.20
C THR A 39 -10.89 20.57 28.23
N ALA A 40 -10.31 21.11 27.16
CA ALA A 40 -9.59 20.32 26.17
C ALA A 40 -8.20 19.94 26.67
N VAL A 41 -7.81 18.69 26.39
CA VAL A 41 -6.53 18.12 26.80
C VAL A 41 -5.74 17.76 25.55
N GLU A 42 -4.52 18.26 25.46
CA GLU A 42 -3.54 17.89 24.45
C GLU A 42 -2.47 17.04 25.14
N LEU A 43 -2.39 15.77 24.75
CA LEU A 43 -1.41 14.82 25.26
C LEU A 43 -0.28 14.69 24.24
N ARG A 44 0.94 15.02 24.66
CA ARG A 44 2.16 14.83 23.89
C ARG A 44 2.98 13.69 24.48
N PHE A 45 3.47 12.81 23.61
CA PHE A 45 4.33 11.71 24.00
C PHE A 45 5.44 11.52 22.96
N ASP A 46 6.69 11.52 23.41
CA ASP A 46 7.86 11.30 22.55
C ASP A 46 8.13 9.80 22.43
N ILE A 47 7.86 9.23 21.26
CA ILE A 47 8.07 7.80 21.01
C ILE A 47 9.55 7.51 20.73
N ALA A 48 10.27 8.46 20.13
CA ALA A 48 11.66 8.28 19.70
C ALA A 48 12.61 8.21 20.89
N GLN A 49 12.43 9.09 21.88
CA GLN A 49 13.30 9.20 23.06
C GLN A 49 12.79 8.44 24.29
N SER A 50 11.59 7.85 24.24
CA SER A 50 11.02 7.14 25.40
C SER A 50 11.81 5.85 25.72
N PRO A 51 12.39 5.71 26.95
CA PRO A 51 13.07 4.51 27.39
C PRO A 51 12.11 3.36 27.72
N SER A 52 10.84 3.68 27.97
CA SER A 52 9.80 2.72 28.36
C SER A 52 9.33 1.83 27.20
N LEU A 53 9.72 2.16 25.95
CA LEU A 53 9.35 1.41 24.75
C LEU A 53 10.46 0.45 24.28
N PRO A 54 10.13 -0.84 24.04
CA PRO A 54 11.03 -1.76 23.34
C PRO A 54 11.37 -1.26 21.94
N GLU A 55 12.62 -1.44 21.51
CA GLU A 55 13.12 -0.94 20.22
C GLU A 55 12.31 -1.45 19.02
N ALA A 56 11.89 -2.72 19.04
CA ALA A 56 11.04 -3.29 17.99
C ALA A 56 9.67 -2.61 17.89
N LEU A 57 9.10 -2.16 19.01
CA LEU A 57 7.84 -1.41 19.04
C LEU A 57 8.07 0.03 18.59
N ARG A 58 9.14 0.67 19.07
CA ARG A 58 9.56 2.02 18.65
C ARG A 58 9.68 2.11 17.13
N ALA A 59 10.45 1.21 16.50
CA ALA A 59 10.65 1.20 15.06
C ALA A 59 9.33 1.03 14.28
N ARG A 60 8.39 0.21 14.79
CA ARG A 60 7.06 0.03 14.16
C ARG A 60 6.18 1.25 14.31
N LEU A 61 6.20 1.90 15.47
CA LEU A 61 5.43 3.11 15.71
C LEU A 61 5.95 4.27 14.87
N LEU A 62 7.28 4.44 14.75
CA LEU A 62 7.89 5.42 13.86
C LEU A 62 7.64 5.11 12.37
N GLY A 63 7.57 3.82 12.01
CA GLY A 63 7.20 3.39 10.67
C GLY A 63 5.72 3.62 10.32
N LYS A 64 4.84 3.84 11.30
CA LYS A 64 3.45 4.20 11.07
C LYS A 64 3.38 5.68 10.70
N ARG A 65 3.13 5.95 9.41
CA ARG A 65 2.79 7.29 8.93
C ARG A 65 1.37 7.65 9.34
N ASP A 66 1.20 8.05 10.61
CA ASP A 66 -0.03 8.67 11.10
C ASP A 66 0.10 10.19 11.04
N ARG A 67 -1.01 10.90 10.79
CA ARG A 67 -1.04 12.38 10.75
C ARG A 67 -0.82 13.02 12.11
N ARG A 68 -0.98 12.23 13.18
CA ARG A 68 -0.76 12.64 14.58
C ARG A 68 0.70 12.54 15.01
N LEU A 69 1.54 11.87 14.21
CA LEU A 69 2.96 11.71 14.46
C LEU A 69 3.72 12.83 13.75
N THR A 70 4.57 13.53 14.49
CA THR A 70 5.49 14.52 13.93
C THR A 70 6.74 13.84 13.38
N ASP A 71 7.50 14.54 12.54
CA ASP A 71 8.75 14.02 11.95
C ASP A 71 9.82 13.71 13.01
N GLU A 72 9.74 14.36 14.18
CA GLU A 72 10.60 14.12 15.34
C GLU A 72 10.21 12.86 16.13
N GLY A 73 9.12 12.17 15.75
CA GLY A 73 8.63 10.98 16.45
C GLY A 73 7.78 11.29 17.69
N VAL A 74 7.30 12.51 17.83
CA VAL A 74 6.36 12.90 18.91
C VAL A 74 4.93 12.71 18.43
N ILE A 75 4.14 11.94 19.17
CA ILE A 75 2.69 11.82 18.94
C ILE A 75 1.95 12.89 19.72
N VAL A 76 1.03 13.58 19.05
CA VAL A 76 0.15 14.58 19.65
C VAL A 76 -1.29 14.10 19.54
N ILE A 77 -1.99 13.98 20.66
CA ILE A 77 -3.40 13.58 20.74
C ILE A 77 -4.20 14.71 21.39
N ASP A 78 -5.17 15.25 20.65
CA ASP A 78 -6.17 16.17 21.18
C ASP A 78 -7.43 15.42 21.65
N ALA A 79 -7.90 15.73 22.85
CA ALA A 79 -9.13 15.23 23.43
C ALA A 79 -10.01 16.40 23.92
N GLN A 80 -11.10 16.64 23.21
CA GLN A 80 -12.08 17.68 23.50
C GLN A 80 -13.53 17.18 23.36
N ARG A 81 -13.72 15.85 23.46
CA ARG A 81 -15.04 15.20 23.24
C ARG A 81 -16.02 15.46 24.37
N PHE A 82 -15.53 15.62 25.60
CA PHE A 82 -16.33 15.73 26.80
C PHE A 82 -16.31 17.14 27.40
N ARG A 83 -17.30 17.42 28.25
CA ARG A 83 -17.43 18.71 28.97
C ARG A 83 -16.53 18.82 30.20
N THR A 84 -15.98 17.71 30.70
CA THR A 84 -15.13 17.67 31.89
C THR A 84 -13.70 17.32 31.54
N GLN A 85 -12.75 17.98 32.21
CA GLN A 85 -11.31 17.82 32.00
C GLN A 85 -10.84 16.38 32.29
N ASP A 86 -11.29 15.78 33.40
CA ASP A 86 -10.91 14.41 33.77
C ASP A 86 -11.30 13.38 32.71
N ARG A 87 -12.50 13.53 32.11
CA ARG A 87 -12.92 12.63 31.04
C ARG A 87 -12.09 12.82 29.77
N ASN A 88 -11.73 14.05 29.44
CA ASN A 88 -10.87 14.31 28.28
C ASN A 88 -9.44 13.79 28.52
N ARG A 89 -8.93 13.87 29.75
CA ARG A 89 -7.64 13.27 30.14
C ARG A 89 -7.67 11.75 29.96
N GLN A 90 -8.73 11.11 30.44
CA GLN A 90 -8.90 9.66 30.30
C GLN A 90 -9.05 9.24 28.82
N ASP A 91 -9.84 9.98 28.03
CA ASP A 91 -10.00 9.75 26.59
C ASP A 91 -8.67 9.88 25.83
N ALA A 92 -7.84 10.88 26.17
CA ALA A 92 -6.50 11.03 25.59
C ALA A 92 -5.60 9.82 25.89
N ARG A 93 -5.63 9.33 27.13
CA ARG A 93 -4.87 8.14 27.57
C ARG A 93 -5.33 6.86 26.88
N GLU A 94 -6.64 6.66 26.76
CA GLU A 94 -7.21 5.51 26.07
C GLU A 94 -6.84 5.51 24.58
N ARG A 95 -6.89 6.67 23.93
CA ARG A 95 -6.46 6.82 22.53
C ARG A 95 -4.97 6.54 22.35
N LEU A 96 -4.13 7.00 23.27
CA LEU A 96 -2.70 6.69 23.26
C LEU A 96 -2.46 5.19 23.43
N ALA A 97 -3.12 4.56 24.40
CA ALA A 97 -3.01 3.12 24.62
C ALA A 97 -3.48 2.32 23.40
N ALA A 98 -4.59 2.72 22.78
CA ALA A 98 -5.07 2.11 21.54
C ALA A 98 -4.08 2.27 20.39
N PHE A 99 -3.48 3.45 20.23
CA PHE A 99 -2.44 3.68 19.21
C PHE A 99 -1.25 2.73 19.41
N ILE A 100 -0.75 2.63 20.63
CA ILE A 100 0.38 1.74 20.96
C ILE A 100 -0.01 0.26 20.75
N ALA A 101 -1.23 -0.13 21.12
CA ALA A 101 -1.77 -1.46 20.85
C ALA A 101 -1.78 -1.79 19.35
N THR A 102 -2.05 -0.82 18.47
CA THR A 102 -1.93 -1.05 17.02
C THR A 102 -0.50 -1.29 16.55
N GLY A 103 0.52 -0.84 17.29
CA GLY A 103 1.94 -1.13 17.03
C GLY A 103 2.38 -2.50 17.55
N LEU A 104 1.70 -3.02 18.58
CA LEU A 104 1.90 -4.37 19.07
C LEU A 104 1.37 -5.42 18.10
N SER A 105 0.28 -5.11 17.37
CA SER A 105 -0.29 -6.00 16.36
C SER A 105 0.66 -6.13 15.16
N VAL A 106 1.37 -7.26 15.09
CA VAL A 106 2.22 -7.61 13.95
C VAL A 106 1.33 -8.15 12.83
N PRO A 107 1.15 -7.45 11.70
CA PRO A 107 0.45 -8.03 10.57
C PRO A 107 1.25 -9.24 10.09
N LYS A 108 0.61 -10.42 10.08
CA LYS A 108 1.24 -11.63 9.56
C LYS A 108 1.61 -11.40 8.10
N SER A 109 2.89 -11.55 7.77
CA SER A 109 3.35 -11.43 6.39
C SER A 109 2.55 -12.38 5.50
N ARG A 110 1.94 -11.82 4.45
CA ARG A 110 1.18 -12.59 3.47
C ARG A 110 2.17 -13.29 2.54
N ILE A 111 2.23 -14.61 2.64
CA ILE A 111 2.96 -15.42 1.67
C ILE A 111 2.15 -15.40 0.36
N ALA A 112 2.74 -14.86 -0.71
CA ALA A 112 2.10 -14.82 -2.02
C ALA A 112 1.77 -16.25 -2.46
N THR A 113 0.50 -16.52 -2.72
CA THR A 113 0.06 -17.83 -3.20
C THR A 113 0.51 -18.02 -4.64
N LYS A 114 1.11 -19.18 -4.95
CA LYS A 114 1.46 -19.54 -6.32
C LYS A 114 0.16 -19.68 -7.16
N PRO A 115 0.15 -19.31 -8.46
CA PRO A 115 -1.01 -19.52 -9.32
C PRO A 115 -1.45 -20.98 -9.32
N THR A 116 -2.76 -21.21 -9.20
CA THR A 116 -3.34 -22.55 -9.14
C THR A 116 -3.04 -23.34 -10.42
N ARG A 117 -2.94 -24.66 -10.31
CA ARG A 117 -2.70 -25.55 -11.46
C ARG A 117 -3.76 -25.35 -12.55
N ALA A 118 -5.03 -25.21 -12.16
CA ALA A 118 -6.13 -24.93 -13.08
C ALA A 118 -5.94 -23.61 -13.85
N SER A 119 -5.49 -22.53 -13.17
CA SER A 119 -5.19 -21.25 -13.83
C SER A 119 -4.05 -21.39 -14.86
N LYS A 120 -3.01 -22.17 -14.54
CA LYS A 120 -1.92 -22.47 -15.47
C LYS A 120 -2.41 -23.24 -16.70
N THR A 121 -3.26 -24.26 -16.50
CA THR A 121 -3.83 -25.07 -17.59
C THR A 121 -4.71 -24.22 -18.51
N ARG A 122 -5.67 -23.47 -17.96
CA ARG A 122 -6.54 -22.57 -18.74
C ARG A 122 -5.75 -21.54 -19.54
N ARG A 123 -4.67 -20.99 -18.96
CA ARG A 123 -3.77 -20.06 -19.68
C ARG A 123 -3.11 -20.73 -20.89
N LEU A 124 -2.63 -21.96 -20.73
CA LEU A 124 -2.01 -22.72 -21.84
C LEU A 124 -3.02 -23.09 -22.91
N GLU A 125 -4.21 -23.52 -22.51
CA GLU A 125 -5.32 -23.83 -23.42
C GLU A 125 -5.78 -22.59 -24.19
N GLY A 126 -6.00 -21.46 -23.50
CA GLY A 126 -6.34 -20.19 -24.13
C GLY A 126 -5.24 -19.66 -25.06
N LYS A 127 -3.95 -19.91 -24.75
CA LYS A 127 -2.84 -19.62 -25.67
C LYS A 127 -2.90 -20.50 -26.92
N ARG A 128 -3.20 -21.79 -26.77
CA ARG A 128 -3.35 -22.75 -27.89
C ARG A 128 -4.55 -22.40 -28.77
N ALA A 129 -5.69 -22.05 -28.17
CA ALA A 129 -6.91 -21.68 -28.88
C ALA A 129 -6.69 -20.40 -29.72
N ARG A 130 -6.12 -19.35 -29.12
CA ARG A 130 -5.77 -18.11 -29.86
C ARG A 130 -4.80 -18.36 -31.01
N ARG A 131 -3.78 -19.20 -30.82
CA ARG A 131 -2.86 -19.56 -31.91
C ARG A 131 -3.58 -20.29 -33.05
N ARG A 132 -4.50 -21.21 -32.73
CA ARG A 132 -5.32 -21.90 -33.73
C ARG A 132 -6.22 -20.91 -34.48
N GLN A 133 -6.90 -20.03 -33.77
CA GLN A 133 -7.75 -18.99 -34.37
C GLN A 133 -6.93 -18.05 -35.27
N ALA A 134 -5.76 -17.61 -34.81
CA ALA A 134 -4.85 -16.80 -35.61
C ALA A 134 -4.37 -17.55 -36.85
N TRP A 135 -4.03 -18.84 -36.72
CA TRP A 135 -3.63 -19.70 -37.86
C TRP A 135 -4.75 -19.85 -38.89
N SER A 136 -6.00 -20.09 -38.45
CA SER A 136 -7.15 -20.24 -39.35
C SER A 136 -7.52 -18.95 -40.09
N LEU A 137 -7.16 -17.79 -39.53
CA LEU A 137 -7.37 -16.48 -40.15
C LEU A 137 -6.20 -16.04 -41.04
N ARG A 138 -5.14 -16.86 -41.18
CA ARG A 138 -4.04 -16.52 -42.10
C ARG A 138 -4.52 -16.68 -43.52
N PRO A 139 -4.48 -15.64 -44.36
CA PRO A 139 -4.78 -15.80 -45.77
C PRO A 139 -3.76 -16.79 -46.36
N PRO A 140 -4.20 -17.72 -47.23
CA PRO A 140 -3.28 -18.61 -47.90
C PRO A 140 -2.28 -17.76 -48.69
N LEU A 141 -1.01 -18.19 -48.73
CA LEU A 141 0.02 -17.57 -49.57
C LEU A 141 -0.26 -17.90 -51.04
N VAL A 142 -1.38 -17.42 -51.57
CA VAL A 142 -1.69 -17.46 -53.00
C VAL A 142 -1.30 -16.10 -53.55
N GLY A 143 -0.23 -16.07 -54.33
CA GLY A 143 0.13 -14.89 -55.13
C GLY A 143 1.36 -14.11 -54.70
N LEU A 144 2.51 -14.76 -54.50
CA LEU A 144 3.82 -14.10 -54.69
C LEU A 144 4.67 -14.84 -55.74
N ARG A 145 4.03 -15.35 -56.79
CA ARG A 145 4.70 -15.92 -57.97
C ARG A 145 4.35 -15.25 -59.29
N ALA A 146 3.68 -14.09 -59.27
CA ALA A 146 3.30 -13.37 -60.49
C ALA A 146 3.66 -11.86 -60.45
N SER A 147 4.76 -11.48 -59.79
CA SER A 147 5.28 -10.10 -59.87
C SER A 147 6.81 -10.03 -60.02
N LEU A 148 7.38 -11.02 -60.71
CA LEU A 148 8.78 -10.94 -61.18
C LEU A 148 8.91 -11.14 -62.70
N CYS A 149 7.98 -11.83 -63.38
CA CYS A 149 7.99 -11.89 -64.84
C CYS A 149 7.63 -10.55 -65.50
N ALA A 150 6.69 -9.77 -64.94
CA ALA A 150 6.26 -8.51 -65.57
C ALA A 150 7.33 -7.40 -65.51
N VAL A 151 8.25 -7.46 -64.53
CA VAL A 151 9.34 -6.47 -64.39
C VAL A 151 10.53 -6.82 -65.29
N LEU A 152 10.70 -8.09 -65.67
CA LEU A 152 11.83 -8.51 -66.51
C LEU A 152 11.59 -8.31 -68.02
N THR A 153 10.33 -8.26 -68.47
CA THR A 153 10.00 -8.02 -69.89
C THR A 153 10.08 -6.53 -70.28
N SER A 154 9.91 -5.59 -69.33
CA SER A 154 10.04 -4.15 -69.60
C SER A 154 11.50 -3.65 -69.57
N ALA A 155 12.45 -4.48 -69.13
CA ALA A 155 13.86 -4.13 -69.00
C ALA A 155 14.76 -4.62 -70.16
N GLY A 156 14.19 -5.11 -71.27
CA GLY A 156 14.96 -5.38 -72.49
C GLY A 156 15.96 -6.53 -72.41
N TYR A 157 15.71 -7.56 -71.58
CA TYR A 157 16.55 -8.76 -71.54
C TYR A 157 16.18 -9.75 -72.65
N PRO A 158 17.14 -10.20 -73.49
CA PRO A 158 16.87 -11.12 -74.59
C PRO A 158 16.52 -12.52 -74.06
N ALA A 159 15.46 -13.09 -74.64
CA ALA A 159 15.02 -14.45 -74.41
C ALA A 159 16.07 -15.46 -74.92
N PHE A 160 16.97 -15.92 -74.07
CA PHE A 160 17.82 -17.07 -74.36
C PHE A 160 17.92 -18.01 -73.15
N HIS A 161 17.73 -19.30 -73.44
CA HIS A 161 17.83 -20.47 -72.56
C HIS A 161 16.64 -20.83 -71.66
N ALA A 162 15.59 -21.29 -72.32
CA ALA A 162 15.14 -22.68 -72.26
C ALA A 162 15.44 -23.45 -70.95
N CYS A 163 14.58 -23.33 -69.94
CA CYS A 163 14.44 -24.35 -68.90
C CYS A 163 13.40 -25.39 -69.36
N LYS A 164 13.79 -26.21 -70.34
CA LYS A 164 13.16 -27.49 -70.66
C LYS A 164 13.90 -28.56 -69.85
N ALA A 165 13.30 -29.05 -68.77
CA ALA A 165 13.50 -30.36 -68.12
C ALA A 165 13.06 -30.20 -66.64
N ARG A 166 12.22 -31.03 -66.02
CA ARG A 166 11.80 -32.39 -66.34
C ARG A 166 10.54 -32.67 -65.52
N ARG A 167 9.46 -33.09 -66.19
CA ARG A 167 8.31 -33.80 -65.63
C ARG A 167 8.58 -35.28 -65.93
N SER A 168 8.81 -36.12 -64.92
CA SER A 168 8.70 -37.60 -65.01
C SER A 168 9.25 -38.24 -63.73
N GLY A 169 8.42 -39.00 -63.01
CA GLY A 169 8.78 -39.84 -61.87
C GLY A 169 7.94 -39.54 -60.64
#